data_AF-A0A7C9MNF7-F1
#
_entry.id   AF-A0A7C9MNF7-F1
#
_cell.length_a   1.000
_cell.length_b   1.000
_cell.length_c   1.000
_cell.angle_alpha   90.00
_cell.angle_beta   90.00
_cell.angle_gamma   90.00
#
_symmetry.space_group_name_H-M   'P 1'
#
loop_
_entity.id
_entity.type
_entity.pdbx_description
1 polymer ?
#
loop_
_entity_poly.entity_id
_entity_poly.type
_entity_poly.pdbx_seq_one_letter_code
_entity_poly.pdbx_strand_id
1 'polypeptide(L)'
;MVLILVTLWAVWAPGLAVGAKVETKTFNAYYASQSAKIYDHLLKVTDYYASLAKDGNTERVKDVLALRASLAACWEMVLNAGDMVYIYDLVDPGCSGTVTQIGGLIKTGLATVAGKLDKELQWMRLVEKNVSDLPVSVELGQAFRDIEAMAAYFRTAAPTFEAPAGGETRQSVKKQGVP
;
A
#
# COMPACT_ATOMS: atom_id res chain seq x y z
N MET A 1 56.23 21.59 34.18
CA MET A 1 55.11 22.42 33.67
C MET A 1 54.60 21.76 32.40
N VAL A 2 53.39 21.21 32.48
CA VAL A 2 52.67 20.56 31.37
C VAL A 2 52.07 21.65 30.50
N LEU A 3 52.24 21.58 29.18
CA LEU A 3 51.34 22.27 28.26
C LEU A 3 51.10 21.39 27.03
N ILE A 4 49.82 21.16 26.82
CA ILE A 4 49.18 20.07 26.11
C ILE A 4 49.01 20.43 24.63
N LEU A 5 49.08 19.37 23.83
CA LEU A 5 48.78 19.21 22.42
C LEU A 5 47.45 19.84 21.92
N VAL A 6 47.46 20.12 20.61
CA VAL A 6 46.34 19.99 19.64
C VAL A 6 45.34 21.14 19.55
N THR A 7 45.32 21.78 18.38
CA THR A 7 44.07 22.03 17.62
C THR A 7 44.34 22.00 16.12
N LEU A 8 44.24 20.80 15.55
CA LEU A 8 43.97 20.57 14.13
C LEU A 8 42.48 20.88 13.91
N TRP A 9 42.15 22.01 13.29
CA TRP A 9 40.77 22.33 12.87
C TRP A 9 40.72 22.53 11.37
N ALA A 10 40.88 21.43 10.65
CA ALA A 10 40.41 21.26 9.28
C ALA A 10 39.66 19.94 9.24
N VAL A 11 38.40 19.94 9.69
CA VAL A 11 37.44 18.91 9.32
C VAL A 11 36.26 19.62 8.69
N TRP A 12 36.35 19.70 7.37
CA TRP A 12 35.22 19.78 6.46
C TRP A 12 34.13 18.83 6.98
N ALA A 13 32.97 19.36 7.33
CA ALA A 13 31.79 18.55 7.62
C ALA A 13 30.98 18.42 6.32
N PRO A 14 31.14 17.35 5.51
CA PRO A 14 30.13 17.02 4.52
C PRO A 14 29.01 16.28 5.27
N GLY A 15 28.25 17.04 6.04
CA GLY A 15 27.05 16.57 6.73
C GLY A 15 25.80 17.09 6.04
N LEU A 16 25.76 17.08 4.71
CA LEU A 16 24.50 17.21 3.98
C LEU A 16 23.64 16.02 4.42
N ALA A 17 22.69 16.29 5.31
CA ALA A 17 21.57 15.38 5.55
C ALA A 17 20.77 15.29 4.24
N VAL A 18 21.24 14.43 3.34
CA VAL A 18 20.41 13.92 2.24
C VAL A 18 19.25 13.22 2.94
N GLY A 19 18.05 13.80 2.87
CA GLY A 19 16.84 13.13 3.35
C GLY A 19 16.78 11.78 2.65
N ALA A 20 17.06 10.71 3.39
CA ALA A 20 17.22 9.39 2.80
C ALA A 20 15.88 8.98 2.17
N LYS A 21 15.89 8.80 0.84
CA LYS A 21 14.77 8.22 0.10
C LYS A 21 14.36 6.89 0.75
N VAL A 22 13.06 6.68 0.89
CA VAL A 22 12.53 5.46 1.54
C VAL A 22 12.88 4.23 0.71
N GLU A 23 13.30 3.16 1.38
CA GLU A 23 13.47 1.85 0.73
C GLU A 23 12.10 1.21 0.50
N THR A 24 11.72 1.00 -0.76
CA THR A 24 10.40 0.51 -1.18
C THR A 24 10.35 -1.00 -1.41
N LYS A 25 11.46 -1.72 -1.24
CA LYS A 25 11.54 -3.17 -1.51
C LYS A 25 10.47 -3.98 -0.75
N THR A 26 10.30 -3.69 0.54
CA THR A 26 9.29 -4.35 1.37
C THR A 26 7.86 -4.01 0.93
N PHE A 27 7.63 -2.76 0.52
CA PHE A 27 6.36 -2.34 -0.06
C PHE A 27 6.07 -3.12 -1.33
N ASN A 28 7.01 -3.14 -2.29
CA ASN A 28 6.83 -3.78 -3.58
C ASN A 28 6.59 -5.30 -3.45
N ALA A 29 7.27 -5.97 -2.50
CA ALA A 29 7.07 -7.39 -2.25
C ALA A 29 5.66 -7.68 -1.68
N TYR A 30 5.22 -6.91 -0.68
CA TYR A 30 3.88 -7.06 -0.11
C TYR A 30 2.80 -6.73 -1.14
N TYR A 31 2.96 -5.60 -1.83
CA TYR A 31 2.08 -5.12 -2.88
C TYR A 31 1.88 -6.16 -3.98
N ALA A 32 2.96 -6.72 -4.53
CA ALA A 32 2.87 -7.71 -5.60
C ALA A 32 2.09 -8.97 -5.17
N SER A 33 2.34 -9.47 -3.96
CA SER A 33 1.63 -10.64 -3.43
C SER A 33 0.14 -10.36 -3.21
N GLN A 34 -0.20 -9.22 -2.62
CA GLN A 34 -1.59 -8.90 -2.28
C GLN A 34 -2.41 -8.45 -3.50
N SER A 35 -1.81 -7.68 -4.42
CA SER A 35 -2.45 -7.30 -5.68
C SER A 35 -2.84 -8.53 -6.51
N ALA A 36 -1.96 -9.55 -6.57
CA ALA A 36 -2.25 -10.80 -7.27
C ALA A 36 -3.45 -11.55 -6.67
N LYS A 37 -3.59 -11.58 -5.33
CA LYS A 37 -4.74 -12.21 -4.67
C LYS A 37 -6.05 -11.49 -4.99
N ILE A 38 -6.06 -10.16 -4.89
CA ILE A 38 -7.24 -9.34 -5.20
C ILE A 38 -7.66 -9.54 -6.66
N TYR A 39 -6.69 -9.64 -7.57
CA TYR A 39 -6.96 -9.97 -8.97
C TYR A 39 -7.55 -11.37 -9.16
N ASP A 40 -7.02 -12.38 -8.46
CA ASP A 40 -7.54 -13.75 -8.50
C ASP A 40 -9.01 -13.82 -8.02
N HIS A 41 -9.36 -13.10 -6.96
CA HIS A 41 -10.75 -12.96 -6.51
C HIS A 41 -11.65 -12.36 -7.60
N LEU A 42 -11.19 -11.30 -8.28
CA LEU A 42 -11.91 -10.68 -9.39
C LEU A 42 -12.15 -11.66 -10.54
N LEU A 43 -11.15 -12.48 -10.89
CA LEU A 43 -11.28 -13.49 -11.95
C LEU A 43 -12.31 -14.56 -11.58
N LYS A 44 -12.26 -15.11 -10.37
CA LYS A 44 -13.21 -16.13 -9.93
C LYS A 44 -14.65 -15.62 -9.87
N VAL A 45 -14.85 -14.39 -9.40
CA VAL A 45 -16.19 -13.77 -9.42
C VAL A 45 -16.63 -13.47 -10.85
N THR A 46 -15.70 -13.12 -11.75
CA THR A 46 -15.98 -12.95 -13.18
C THR A 46 -16.42 -14.26 -13.84
N ASP A 47 -15.73 -15.36 -13.54
CA ASP A 47 -16.07 -16.69 -14.05
C ASP A 47 -17.43 -17.15 -13.55
N TYR A 48 -17.73 -16.92 -12.27
CA TYR A 48 -19.04 -17.24 -11.70
C TYR A 48 -20.16 -16.36 -12.27
N TYR A 49 -19.90 -15.07 -12.52
CA TYR A 49 -20.83 -14.21 -13.26
C TYR A 49 -21.11 -14.76 -14.65
N ALA A 50 -20.07 -15.20 -15.37
CA ALA A 50 -20.22 -15.76 -16.71
C ALA A 50 -21.01 -17.07 -16.71
N SER A 51 -20.84 -17.94 -15.69
CA SER A 51 -21.65 -19.16 -15.56
C SER A 51 -23.13 -18.85 -15.34
N LEU A 52 -23.46 -17.90 -14.43
CA LEU A 52 -24.84 -17.48 -14.21
C LEU A 52 -25.50 -16.87 -15.45
N ALA A 53 -24.74 -16.07 -16.20
CA ALA A 53 -25.22 -15.48 -17.45
C ALA A 53 -25.53 -16.55 -18.51
N LYS A 54 -24.67 -17.57 -18.61
CA LYS A 54 -24.87 -18.71 -19.52
C LYS A 54 -26.10 -19.54 -19.15
N ASP A 55 -26.37 -19.71 -17.85
CA ASP A 55 -27.50 -20.47 -17.34
C ASP A 55 -28.82 -19.67 -17.37
N GLY A 56 -28.79 -18.40 -17.81
CA GLY A 56 -29.97 -17.55 -17.94
C GLY A 56 -30.55 -17.07 -16.60
N ASN A 57 -29.78 -17.09 -15.52
CA ASN A 57 -30.26 -16.70 -14.18
C ASN A 57 -30.28 -15.18 -14.01
N THR A 58 -31.27 -14.53 -14.62
CA THR A 58 -31.39 -13.06 -14.66
C THR A 58 -31.62 -12.41 -13.29
N GLU A 59 -32.19 -13.12 -12.33
CA GLU A 59 -32.50 -12.57 -11.01
C GLU A 59 -31.25 -12.35 -10.16
N ARG A 60 -30.32 -13.32 -10.19
CA ARG A 60 -29.12 -13.33 -9.33
C ARG A 60 -27.89 -12.75 -10.01
N VAL A 61 -27.87 -12.69 -11.35
CA VAL A 61 -26.71 -12.20 -12.12
C VAL A 61 -26.37 -10.74 -11.79
N LYS A 62 -27.37 -9.93 -11.43
CA LYS A 62 -27.19 -8.50 -11.09
C LYS A 62 -26.36 -8.30 -9.82
N ASP A 63 -26.57 -9.12 -8.79
CA ASP A 63 -25.89 -8.98 -7.49
C ASP A 63 -24.43 -9.42 -7.64
N VAL A 64 -24.19 -10.50 -8.39
CA VAL A 64 -22.82 -10.94 -8.72
C VAL A 64 -22.11 -9.94 -9.63
N LEU A 65 -22.81 -9.30 -10.58
CA LEU A 65 -22.25 -8.23 -11.39
C LEU A 65 -21.81 -7.02 -10.55
N ALA A 66 -22.62 -6.63 -9.56
CA ALA A 66 -22.28 -5.53 -8.65
C ALA A 66 -21.02 -5.87 -7.84
N LEU A 67 -20.90 -7.10 -7.32
CA LEU A 67 -19.71 -7.55 -6.60
C LEU A 67 -18.46 -7.60 -7.49
N ARG A 68 -18.60 -8.05 -8.74
CA ARG A 68 -17.54 -8.00 -9.74
C ARG A 68 -17.07 -6.58 -9.99
N ALA A 69 -18.00 -5.63 -10.12
CA ALA A 69 -17.68 -4.22 -10.34
C ALA A 69 -16.92 -3.62 -9.16
N SER A 70 -17.34 -3.89 -7.92
CA SER A 70 -16.61 -3.44 -6.73
C SER A 70 -15.22 -4.09 -6.61
N LEU A 71 -15.07 -5.38 -6.94
CA LEU A 71 -13.75 -6.02 -6.98
C LEU A 71 -12.81 -5.38 -8.02
N ALA A 72 -13.35 -5.06 -9.20
CA ALA A 72 -12.58 -4.35 -10.22
C ALA A 72 -12.16 -2.96 -9.72
N ALA A 73 -13.07 -2.22 -9.09
CA ALA A 73 -12.75 -0.93 -8.48
C ALA A 73 -11.66 -1.04 -7.41
N CYS A 74 -11.74 -2.04 -6.53
CA CYS A 74 -10.71 -2.31 -5.53
C CYS A 74 -9.35 -2.61 -6.17
N TRP A 75 -9.32 -3.46 -7.20
CA TRP A 75 -8.09 -3.79 -7.92
C TRP A 75 -7.47 -2.56 -8.58
N GLU A 76 -8.26 -1.72 -9.24
CA GLU A 76 -7.78 -0.49 -9.90
C GLU A 76 -7.21 0.49 -8.87
N MET A 77 -7.85 0.63 -7.71
CA MET A 77 -7.31 1.46 -6.62
C MET A 77 -5.99 0.93 -6.09
N VAL A 78 -5.84 -0.40 -6.01
CA VAL A 78 -4.59 -1.05 -5.65
C VAL A 78 -3.51 -0.77 -6.69
N LEU A 79 -3.80 -0.89 -7.99
CA LEU A 79 -2.85 -0.54 -9.05
C LEU A 79 -2.35 0.90 -8.93
N ASN A 80 -3.27 1.85 -8.74
CA ASN A 80 -2.91 3.24 -8.56
C ASN A 80 -1.94 3.45 -7.37
N ALA A 81 -2.08 2.67 -6.30
CA ALA A 81 -1.13 2.69 -5.18
C ALA A 81 0.26 2.16 -5.58
N GLY A 82 0.32 1.10 -6.38
CA GLY A 82 1.56 0.61 -6.97
C GLY A 82 2.24 1.64 -7.87
N ASP A 83 1.49 2.28 -8.76
CA ASP A 83 2.00 3.28 -9.71
C ASP A 83 2.59 4.51 -9.00
N MET A 84 1.96 4.96 -7.91
CA MET A 84 2.50 6.05 -7.09
C MET A 84 3.89 5.72 -6.52
N VAL A 85 4.08 4.50 -6.01
CA VAL A 85 5.37 4.05 -5.46
C VAL A 85 6.38 3.76 -6.57
N TYR A 86 5.94 3.26 -7.73
CA TYR A 86 6.80 3.12 -8.90
C TYR A 86 7.37 4.47 -9.35
N ILE A 87 6.53 5.52 -9.44
CA ILE A 87 6.98 6.87 -9.78
C ILE A 87 7.99 7.38 -8.73
N TYR A 88 7.74 7.13 -7.44
CA TYR A 88 8.70 7.46 -6.38
C TYR A 88 10.06 6.83 -6.62
N ASP A 89 10.09 5.55 -6.97
CA ASP A 89 11.30 4.77 -7.19
C ASP A 89 12.16 5.33 -8.34
N LEU A 90 11.53 5.99 -9.32
CA LEU A 90 12.22 6.64 -10.43
C LEU A 90 12.83 8.02 -10.08
N VAL A 91 12.44 8.65 -8.97
CA VAL A 91 12.98 9.96 -8.56
C VAL A 91 14.44 9.83 -8.15
N ASP A 92 15.32 10.68 -8.69
CA ASP A 92 16.72 10.75 -8.29
C ASP A 92 16.83 11.06 -6.78
N PRO A 93 17.49 10.21 -5.97
CA PRO A 93 17.69 10.48 -4.54
C PRO A 93 18.49 11.76 -4.25
N GLY A 94 19.26 12.29 -5.21
CA GLY A 94 19.94 13.58 -5.12
C GLY A 94 18.98 14.79 -5.15
N CYS A 95 17.75 14.63 -5.62
CA CYS A 95 16.72 15.66 -5.68
C CYS A 95 15.85 15.67 -4.41
N SER A 96 16.45 15.96 -3.25
CA SER A 96 15.80 15.86 -1.93
C SER A 96 14.46 16.59 -1.79
N GLY A 97 14.32 17.78 -2.40
CA GLY A 97 13.06 18.53 -2.43
C GLY A 97 11.94 17.78 -3.16
N THR A 98 12.24 17.24 -4.34
CA THR A 98 11.31 16.42 -5.14
C THR A 98 10.95 15.12 -4.44
N VAL A 99 11.95 14.43 -3.86
CA VAL A 99 11.72 13.20 -3.06
C VAL A 99 10.77 13.48 -1.90
N THR A 100 10.96 14.60 -1.19
CA THR A 100 10.08 15.00 -0.07
C THR A 100 8.67 15.33 -0.55
N GLN A 101 8.55 16.10 -1.63
CA GLN A 101 7.25 16.48 -2.20
C GLN A 101 6.46 15.25 -2.66
N ILE A 102 7.09 14.36 -3.44
CA ILE A 102 6.44 13.16 -3.94
C ILE A 102 6.14 12.19 -2.78
N GLY A 103 7.03 12.05 -1.80
CA GLY A 103 6.77 11.27 -0.59
C GLY A 103 5.52 11.73 0.17
N GLY A 104 5.33 13.05 0.31
CA GLY A 104 4.10 13.63 0.89
C GLY A 104 2.83 13.34 0.08
N LEU A 105 2.93 13.35 -1.26
CA LEU A 105 1.83 12.95 -2.14
C LEU A 105 1.49 11.46 -1.99
N ILE A 106 2.49 10.59 -1.88
CA ILE A 106 2.29 9.15 -1.68
C ILE A 106 1.64 8.86 -0.35
N LYS A 107 2.08 9.51 0.73
CA LYS A 107 1.42 9.41 2.05
C LYS A 107 -0.08 9.68 1.93
N THR A 108 -0.43 10.79 1.29
CA THR A 108 -1.82 11.20 1.08
C THR A 108 -2.57 10.23 0.16
N GLY A 109 -1.93 9.81 -0.93
CA GLY A 109 -2.49 8.90 -1.92
C GLY A 109 -2.79 7.53 -1.35
N LEU A 110 -1.85 6.91 -0.64
CA LEU A 110 -2.01 5.61 0.02
C LEU A 110 -3.11 5.65 1.08
N ALA A 111 -3.17 6.71 1.90
CA ALA A 111 -4.25 6.89 2.87
C ALA A 111 -5.62 7.05 2.19
N THR A 112 -5.66 7.78 1.07
CA THR A 112 -6.88 7.95 0.27
C THR A 112 -7.34 6.63 -0.35
N VAL A 113 -6.43 5.86 -0.93
CA VAL A 113 -6.71 4.53 -1.49
C VAL A 113 -7.24 3.61 -0.40
N ALA A 114 -6.59 3.55 0.77
CA ALA A 114 -7.07 2.75 1.91
C ALA A 114 -8.51 3.11 2.31
N GLY A 115 -8.83 4.40 2.41
CA GLY A 115 -10.18 4.85 2.73
C GLY A 115 -11.22 4.55 1.64
N LYS A 116 -10.81 4.51 0.35
CA LYS A 116 -11.69 4.09 -0.74
C LYS A 116 -11.92 2.58 -0.73
N LEU A 117 -10.90 1.78 -0.44
CA LEU A 117 -11.05 0.33 -0.25
C LEU A 117 -12.04 0.01 0.88
N ASP A 118 -11.99 0.75 2.01
CA ASP A 118 -13.00 0.57 3.08
C ASP A 118 -14.42 0.86 2.60
N LYS A 119 -14.60 1.89 1.77
CA LYS A 119 -15.91 2.26 1.24
C LYS A 119 -16.44 1.16 0.31
N GLU A 120 -15.60 0.64 -0.58
CA GLU A 120 -15.99 -0.49 -1.43
C GLU A 120 -16.34 -1.73 -0.59
N LEU A 121 -15.56 -2.05 0.46
CA LEU A 121 -15.89 -3.15 1.36
C LEU A 121 -17.26 -2.98 2.05
N GLN A 122 -17.61 -1.76 2.46
CA GLN A 122 -18.94 -1.47 3.01
C GLN A 122 -20.04 -1.74 1.97
N TRP A 123 -19.84 -1.29 0.72
CA TRP A 123 -20.77 -1.56 -0.38
C TRP A 123 -20.90 -3.05 -0.67
N MET A 124 -19.79 -3.77 -0.77
CA MET A 124 -19.79 -5.19 -1.07
C MET A 124 -20.50 -6.01 0.02
N ARG A 125 -20.33 -5.68 1.30
CA ARG A 125 -21.04 -6.35 2.41
C ARG A 125 -22.56 -6.14 2.38
N LEU A 126 -23.04 -5.04 1.80
CA LEU A 126 -24.48 -4.85 1.59
C LEU A 126 -25.01 -5.82 0.53
N VAL A 127 -24.25 -6.01 -0.55
CA VAL A 127 -24.62 -6.89 -1.67
C VAL A 127 -24.39 -8.36 -1.34
N GLU A 128 -23.37 -8.70 -0.54
CA GLU A 128 -23.03 -10.07 -0.14
C GLU A 128 -24.23 -10.81 0.47
N LYS A 129 -25.07 -10.11 1.26
CA LYS A 129 -26.27 -10.70 1.86
C LYS A 129 -27.21 -11.32 0.81
N ASN A 130 -27.30 -10.71 -0.36
CA ASN A 130 -28.13 -11.16 -1.48
C ASN A 130 -27.55 -12.39 -2.19
N VAL A 131 -26.30 -12.76 -1.91
CA VAL A 131 -25.61 -13.90 -2.54
C VAL A 131 -25.05 -14.89 -1.52
N SER A 132 -25.45 -14.78 -0.25
CA SER A 132 -24.91 -15.58 0.86
C SER A 132 -25.14 -17.08 0.69
N ASP A 133 -26.23 -17.46 0.02
CA ASP A 133 -26.59 -18.83 -0.35
C ASP A 133 -25.86 -19.35 -1.61
N LEU A 134 -25.13 -18.51 -2.34
CA LEU A 134 -24.41 -18.90 -3.54
C LEU A 134 -22.98 -19.37 -3.23
N PRO A 135 -22.41 -20.29 -4.03
CA PRO A 135 -21.02 -20.72 -3.87
C PRO A 135 -19.99 -19.58 -3.86
N VAL A 136 -20.27 -18.48 -4.56
CA VAL A 136 -19.37 -17.31 -4.63
C VAL A 136 -19.19 -16.61 -3.27
N SER A 137 -20.08 -16.82 -2.30
CA SER A 137 -19.99 -16.18 -0.97
C SER A 137 -18.71 -16.54 -0.21
N VAL A 138 -18.20 -17.77 -0.38
CA VAL A 138 -16.95 -18.22 0.24
C VAL A 138 -15.76 -17.41 -0.31
N GLU A 139 -15.76 -17.16 -1.61
CA GLU A 139 -14.72 -16.36 -2.28
C GLU A 139 -14.78 -14.90 -1.82
N LEU A 140 -15.98 -14.33 -1.69
CA LEU A 140 -16.17 -12.95 -1.21
C LEU A 140 -15.65 -12.78 0.22
N GLY A 141 -15.88 -13.75 1.10
CA GLY A 141 -15.34 -13.73 2.45
C GLY A 141 -13.81 -13.71 2.50
N GLN A 142 -13.14 -14.36 1.54
CA GLN A 142 -11.68 -14.30 1.39
C GLN A 142 -11.24 -12.94 0.84
N ALA A 143 -11.92 -12.48 -0.22
CA ALA A 143 -11.64 -11.19 -0.84
C ALA A 143 -11.74 -10.03 0.15
N PHE A 144 -12.74 -10.05 1.05
CA PHE A 144 -12.86 -9.04 2.09
C PHE A 144 -11.65 -8.97 3.00
N ARG A 145 -11.16 -10.12 3.47
CA ARG A 145 -9.99 -10.18 4.34
C ARG A 145 -8.73 -9.67 3.65
N ASP A 146 -8.51 -10.05 2.40
CA ASP A 146 -7.31 -9.62 1.66
C ASP A 146 -7.38 -8.13 1.29
N ILE A 147 -8.55 -7.58 0.96
CA ILE A 147 -8.73 -6.13 0.73
C ILE A 147 -8.60 -5.34 2.03
N GLU A 148 -9.14 -5.82 3.15
CA GLU A 148 -8.96 -5.21 4.48
C GLU A 148 -7.48 -5.19 4.88
N ALA A 149 -6.77 -6.29 4.67
CA ALA A 149 -5.35 -6.39 4.93
C ALA A 149 -4.55 -5.39 4.06
N MET A 150 -4.88 -5.27 2.78
CA MET A 150 -4.25 -4.31 1.88
C MET A 150 -4.52 -2.85 2.32
N ALA A 151 -5.76 -2.51 2.66
CA ALA A 151 -6.11 -1.19 3.15
C ALA A 151 -5.38 -0.86 4.45
N ALA A 152 -5.31 -1.81 5.39
CA ALA A 152 -4.54 -1.67 6.62
C ALA A 152 -3.05 -1.45 6.34
N TYR A 153 -2.48 -2.23 5.43
CA TYR A 153 -1.09 -2.10 5.03
C TYR A 153 -0.78 -0.72 4.45
N PHE A 154 -1.63 -0.20 3.55
CA PHE A 154 -1.44 1.15 3.00
C PHE A 154 -1.44 2.23 4.08
N ARG A 155 -2.27 2.11 5.13
CA ARG A 155 -2.21 3.03 6.27
C ARG A 155 -0.89 2.93 7.04
N THR A 156 -0.36 1.72 7.20
CA THR A 156 0.94 1.50 7.86
C THR A 156 2.10 1.99 7.01
N ALA A 157 2.04 1.81 5.69
CA ALA A 157 3.11 2.19 4.76
C ALA A 157 3.12 3.70 4.48
N ALA A 158 1.96 4.35 4.40
CA ALA A 158 1.83 5.78 4.10
C ALA A 158 2.76 6.71 4.90
N PRO A 159 2.83 6.65 6.24
CA PRO A 159 3.70 7.53 7.02
C PRO A 159 5.19 7.27 6.80
N THR A 160 5.58 6.13 6.24
CA THR A 160 7.01 5.85 5.98
C THR A 160 7.60 6.78 4.94
N PHE A 161 6.78 7.30 4.02
CA PHE A 161 7.11 8.25 2.95
C PHE A 161 7.19 9.72 3.40
N GLU A 162 6.84 10.02 4.65
CA GLU A 162 7.02 11.35 5.23
C GLU A 162 8.50 11.60 5.55
N ALA A 163 8.98 12.81 5.22
CA ALA A 163 10.31 13.23 5.64
C ALA A 163 10.36 13.27 7.18
N PRO A 164 11.42 12.74 7.82
CA PRO A 164 11.54 12.82 9.27
C PRO A 164 11.49 14.29 9.71
N ALA A 165 10.73 14.58 10.76
CA ALA A 165 10.72 15.91 11.36
C ALA A 165 12.17 16.30 11.70
N GLY A 166 12.56 17.54 11.38
CA GLY A 166 13.93 18.01 11.58
C GLY A 166 14.38 17.77 13.02
N GLY A 167 15.25 16.77 13.22
CA GLY A 167 15.71 16.35 14.55
C GLY A 167 15.82 14.83 14.74
N GLU A 168 15.11 14.02 13.96
CA GLU A 168 15.16 12.55 14.11
C GLU A 168 16.08 11.88 13.08
N THR A 169 17.34 11.64 13.46
CA THR A 169 18.16 10.63 12.78
C THR A 169 17.62 9.24 13.12
N ARG A 170 17.07 8.51 12.13
CA ARG A 170 16.77 7.07 12.26
C ARG A 170 18.08 6.30 12.50
N GLN A 171 18.53 6.22 13.75
CA GLN A 171 19.63 5.33 14.11
C GLN A 171 19.13 3.89 14.09
N SER A 172 19.85 3.03 13.35
CA SER A 172 19.70 1.58 13.47
C SER A 172 20.25 1.14 14.83
N VAL A 173 19.36 0.70 15.73
CA VAL A 173 19.78 0.14 17.02
C VAL A 173 20.40 -1.23 16.80
N LYS A 174 21.74 -1.30 16.73
CA LYS A 174 22.45 -2.50 17.16
C LYS A 174 22.44 -2.50 18.68
N LYS A 175 21.66 -3.39 19.30
CA LYS A 175 21.83 -3.74 20.71
C LYS A 175 23.25 -4.32 20.88
N GLN A 176 24.19 -3.50 21.33
CA GLN A 176 25.41 -4.00 21.95
C GLN A 176 25.11 -4.30 23.41
N GLY A 177 25.52 -5.50 23.83
CA GLY A 177 25.24 -6.06 25.15
C GLY A 177 25.75 -5.18 26.28
N VAL A 178 25.02 -5.25 27.38
CA VAL A 178 25.44 -4.74 28.69
C VAL A 178 26.36 -5.80 29.32
N PRO A 179 27.49 -5.42 29.94
CA PRO A 179 28.38 -6.34 30.65
C PRO A 179 27.72 -7.02 31.85
#